data_AF-A0A9E9NPD7-F1
#
_entry.id   AF-A0A9E9NPD7-F1
#
_cell.length_a   1.000
_cell.length_b   1.000
_cell.length_c   1.000
_cell.angle_alpha   90.00
_cell.angle_beta   90.00
_cell.angle_gamma   90.00
#
_symmetry.space_group_name_H-M   'P 1'
#
loop_
_entity.id
_entity.type
_entity.pdbx_description
1 polymer ?
#
loop_
_entity_poly.entity_id
_entity_poly.type
_entity_poly.pdbx_seq_one_letter_code
_entity_poly.pdbx_strand_id
1 'polypeptide(L)'
;MISLGVFLKGFGIGSGLIVAIGAQNALVLKQGLKQQYVFWLCFICALSDSILIGLGVLGFAESMTASSILMTLAQYFGAIFLFVYGARSFYAAFKTTHSIQLDQNHHQTLTKVLLTGLAFTWLNPHVYLDTIVLIGSLATQFEDKMSFALGSIVASWMFFFSLGYGSKFLKPLFTNPKAWKVLDFIIGCIMWGIGTSLLL
;
A
#
# COMPACT_ATOMS: atom_id res chain seq x y z
N MET A 1 -3.93 3.58 -31.10
CA MET A 1 -5.13 4.30 -30.64
C MET A 1 -5.53 3.72 -29.30
N ILE A 2 -5.89 4.53 -28.31
CA ILE A 2 -6.29 4.04 -26.98
C ILE A 2 -7.64 3.31 -27.11
N SER A 3 -7.68 2.01 -26.85
CA SER A 3 -8.91 1.21 -26.82
C SER A 3 -9.61 1.33 -25.47
N LEU A 4 -10.79 1.96 -25.48
CA LEU A 4 -11.61 2.14 -24.27
C LEU A 4 -11.98 0.81 -23.59
N GLY A 5 -12.26 -0.24 -24.38
CA GLY A 5 -12.61 -1.55 -23.82
C GLY A 5 -11.43 -2.20 -23.06
N VAL A 6 -10.22 -2.06 -23.58
CA VAL A 6 -9.00 -2.58 -22.93
C VAL A 6 -8.64 -1.72 -21.71
N PHE A 7 -8.82 -0.40 -21.81
CA PHE A 7 -8.67 0.51 -20.67
C PHE A 7 -9.59 0.12 -19.50
N LEU A 8 -10.89 -0.11 -19.76
CA LEU A 8 -11.83 -0.51 -18.71
C LEU A 8 -11.49 -1.87 -18.09
N LYS A 9 -10.96 -2.82 -18.88
CA LYS A 9 -10.46 -4.11 -18.35
C LYS A 9 -9.26 -3.91 -17.43
N GLY A 10 -8.28 -3.10 -17.83
CA GLY A 10 -7.14 -2.74 -16.99
C GLY A 10 -7.58 -2.04 -15.70
N PHE A 11 -8.52 -1.10 -15.81
CA PHE A 11 -9.08 -0.41 -14.65
C PHE A 11 -9.77 -1.36 -13.66
N GLY A 12 -10.58 -2.30 -14.15
CA GLY A 12 -11.26 -3.29 -13.32
C GLY A 12 -10.30 -4.24 -12.61
N ILE A 13 -9.31 -4.77 -13.34
CA ILE A 13 -8.28 -5.66 -12.78
C ILE A 13 -7.41 -4.91 -11.76
N GLY A 14 -6.92 -3.72 -12.11
CA GLY A 14 -6.13 -2.87 -11.21
C GLY A 14 -6.88 -2.56 -9.93
N SER A 15 -8.17 -2.19 -10.04
CA SER A 15 -9.03 -1.94 -8.88
C SER A 15 -9.16 -3.19 -7.99
N GLY A 16 -9.39 -4.37 -8.57
CA GLY A 16 -9.54 -5.62 -7.81
C GLY A 16 -8.30 -5.99 -6.98
N LEU A 17 -7.11 -5.82 -7.56
CA LEU A 17 -5.84 -6.16 -6.90
C LEU A 17 -5.48 -5.17 -5.78
N ILE A 18 -5.75 -3.88 -5.99
CA ILE A 18 -5.32 -2.82 -5.06
C ILE A 18 -6.26 -2.71 -3.84
N VAL A 19 -7.53 -3.11 -3.99
CA VAL A 19 -8.54 -3.03 -2.92
C VAL A 19 -8.22 -3.95 -1.73
N ALA A 20 -7.49 -5.04 -1.94
CA ALA A 20 -7.07 -5.92 -0.85
C ALA A 20 -6.35 -5.11 0.25
N ILE A 21 -6.86 -5.20 1.49
CA ILE A 21 -6.36 -4.37 2.59
C ILE A 21 -4.97 -4.87 3.02
N GLY A 22 -3.92 -4.22 2.52
CA GLY A 22 -2.54 -4.45 2.90
C GLY A 22 -1.95 -3.39 3.83
N ALA A 23 -0.64 -3.49 4.07
CA ALA A 23 0.10 -2.57 4.93
C ALA A 23 0.10 -1.12 4.44
N GLN A 24 0.24 -0.92 3.13
CA GLN A 24 0.21 0.39 2.49
C GLN A 24 -1.16 1.06 2.67
N ASN A 25 -2.25 0.31 2.43
CA ASN A 25 -3.63 0.80 2.59
C ASN A 25 -3.93 1.19 4.04
N ALA A 26 -3.44 0.40 5.01
CA ALA A 26 -3.54 0.72 6.44
C ALA A 26 -2.82 2.03 6.81
N LEU A 27 -1.62 2.28 6.25
CA LEU A 27 -0.90 3.53 6.47
C LEU A 27 -1.65 4.73 5.87
N VAL A 28 -2.13 4.61 4.63
CA VAL A 28 -2.91 5.65 3.95
C VAL A 28 -4.18 5.98 4.74
N LEU A 29 -4.90 4.96 5.22
CA LEU A 29 -6.08 5.13 6.06
C LEU A 29 -5.74 5.87 7.37
N LYS A 30 -4.66 5.45 8.07
CA LYS A 30 -4.23 6.05 9.33
C LYS A 30 -3.83 7.52 9.17
N GLN A 31 -3.07 7.85 8.13
CA GLN A 31 -2.68 9.24 7.84
C GLN A 31 -3.86 10.08 7.34
N GLY A 32 -4.75 9.46 6.57
CA GLY A 32 -6.02 10.03 6.16
C GLY A 32 -6.88 10.43 7.36
N LEU A 33 -7.06 9.55 8.33
CA LEU A 33 -7.79 9.85 9.57
C LEU A 33 -7.16 11.02 10.35
N LYS A 34 -5.83 11.07 10.42
CA LYS A 34 -5.06 12.17 11.03
C LYS A 34 -5.04 13.45 10.19
N GLN A 35 -5.41 13.38 8.91
CA GLN A 35 -5.27 14.43 7.90
C GLN A 35 -3.84 14.98 7.78
N GLN A 36 -2.85 14.12 7.98
CA GLN A 36 -1.44 14.51 7.90
C GLN A 36 -0.84 13.93 6.63
N TYR A 37 -0.27 14.80 5.78
CA TYR A 37 0.48 14.43 4.57
C TYR A 37 -0.27 13.52 3.58
N VAL A 38 -1.61 13.53 3.60
CA VAL A 38 -2.46 12.64 2.80
C VAL A 38 -2.13 12.73 1.31
N PHE A 39 -2.04 13.94 0.77
CA PHE A 39 -1.71 14.18 -0.64
C PHE A 39 -0.39 13.49 -1.03
N TRP A 40 0.68 13.79 -0.30
CA TRP A 40 2.02 13.30 -0.62
C TRP A 40 2.14 11.78 -0.47
N LEU A 41 1.47 11.21 0.53
CA LEU A 41 1.45 9.77 0.71
C LEU A 41 0.65 9.08 -0.41
N CYS A 42 -0.53 9.57 -0.76
CA CYS A 42 -1.31 9.00 -1.88
C CYS A 42 -0.55 9.12 -3.19
N PHE A 43 0.10 10.27 -3.43
CA PHE A 43 0.91 10.51 -4.62
C PHE A 43 2.08 9.53 -4.72
N ILE A 44 2.87 9.33 -3.66
CA ILE A 44 4.03 8.44 -3.71
C ILE A 44 3.63 6.97 -3.85
N CYS A 45 2.51 6.58 -3.24
CA CYS A 45 1.92 5.24 -3.39
C CYS A 45 1.47 5.00 -4.83
N ALA A 46 0.63 5.88 -5.38
CA ALA A 46 0.14 5.77 -6.75
C ALA A 46 1.28 5.87 -7.79
N LEU A 47 2.29 6.69 -7.53
CA LEU A 47 3.48 6.79 -8.39
C LEU A 47 4.30 5.50 -8.37
N SER A 48 4.51 4.90 -7.19
CA SER A 48 5.22 3.63 -7.06
C SER A 48 4.48 2.51 -7.81
N ASP A 49 3.16 2.41 -7.63
CA ASP A 49 2.31 1.48 -8.38
C ASP A 49 2.39 1.73 -9.89
N SER A 50 2.41 2.99 -10.33
CA SER A 50 2.52 3.32 -11.76
C SER A 50 3.83 2.83 -12.37
N ILE A 51 4.93 2.96 -11.62
CA ILE A 51 6.25 2.44 -12.02
C ILE A 51 6.20 0.92 -12.11
N LEU A 52 5.67 0.25 -11.09
CA LEU A 52 5.60 -1.21 -11.06
C LEU A 52 4.70 -1.79 -12.16
N ILE A 53 3.51 -1.21 -12.38
CA ILE A 53 2.61 -1.58 -13.49
C ILE A 53 3.32 -1.37 -14.83
N GLY A 54 4.01 -0.23 -15.00
CA GLY A 54 4.79 0.05 -16.20
C GLY A 54 5.86 -1.02 -16.46
N LEU A 55 6.63 -1.38 -15.44
CA LEU A 55 7.64 -2.44 -15.54
C LEU A 55 7.02 -3.79 -15.90
N GLY A 56 5.91 -4.17 -15.27
CA GLY A 56 5.19 -5.40 -15.58
C GLY A 56 4.73 -5.47 -17.03
N VAL A 57 4.10 -4.40 -17.52
CA VAL A 57 3.57 -4.34 -18.89
C VAL A 57 4.67 -4.28 -19.96
N LEU A 58 5.82 -3.66 -19.64
CA LEU A 58 7.00 -3.63 -20.51
C LEU A 58 7.75 -4.98 -20.58
N GLY A 59 7.33 -5.98 -19.82
CA GLY A 59 7.89 -7.33 -19.88
C GLY A 59 9.03 -7.60 -18.89
N PHE A 60 9.21 -6.76 -17.87
CA PHE A 60 10.21 -7.01 -16.81
C PHE A 60 9.86 -8.18 -15.90
N ALA A 61 8.68 -8.80 -16.05
CA ALA A 61 8.25 -9.96 -15.28
C ALA A 61 9.26 -11.12 -15.34
N GLU A 62 9.80 -11.43 -16.52
CA GLU A 62 10.76 -12.54 -16.69
C GLU A 62 12.11 -12.24 -16.01
N SER A 63 12.61 -11.01 -16.14
CA SER A 63 13.86 -10.59 -15.48
C SER A 63 13.75 -10.58 -13.95
N MET A 64 12.56 -10.30 -13.41
CA MET A 64 12.31 -10.32 -11.97
C MET A 64 12.38 -11.73 -11.39
N THR A 65 11.75 -12.70 -12.08
CA THR A 65 11.74 -14.10 -11.64
C THR A 65 13.11 -14.76 -11.68
N ALA A 66 14.04 -14.23 -12.48
CA ALA A 66 15.41 -14.73 -12.56
C ALA A 66 16.28 -14.34 -11.34
N SER A 67 15.91 -13.31 -10.57
CA SER A 67 16.69 -12.81 -9.44
C SER A 67 16.16 -13.32 -8.10
N SER A 68 16.47 -14.59 -7.77
CA SER A 68 16.06 -15.17 -6.49
C SER A 68 16.62 -14.40 -5.29
N ILE A 69 17.86 -13.90 -5.40
CA ILE A 69 18.54 -13.14 -4.33
C ILE A 69 17.82 -11.85 -3.98
N LEU A 70 17.35 -11.08 -4.98
CA LEU A 70 16.65 -9.81 -4.71
C LEU A 70 15.32 -10.06 -4.00
N MET A 71 14.60 -11.10 -4.41
CA MET A 71 13.33 -11.51 -3.80
C MET A 71 13.55 -11.99 -2.35
N THR A 72 14.57 -12.81 -2.10
CA THR A 72 14.91 -13.29 -0.76
C THR A 72 15.37 -12.16 0.17
N LEU A 73 16.17 -11.21 -0.32
CA LEU A 73 16.56 -10.05 0.48
C LEU A 73 15.34 -9.18 0.82
N ALA A 74 14.49 -8.88 -0.16
CA ALA A 74 13.26 -8.13 0.06
C ALA A 74 12.34 -8.85 1.06
N GLN A 75 12.23 -10.17 0.97
CA GLN A 75 11.46 -11.01 1.88
C GLN A 75 11.95 -10.89 3.33
N TYR A 76 13.25 -11.09 3.60
CA TYR A 76 13.78 -10.99 4.96
C TYR A 76 13.73 -9.56 5.52
N PHE A 77 14.16 -8.55 4.73
CA PHE A 77 14.12 -7.16 5.17
C PHE A 77 12.68 -6.67 5.37
N GLY A 78 11.77 -7.03 4.46
CA GLY A 78 10.34 -6.75 4.55
C GLY A 78 9.70 -7.38 5.78
N ALA A 79 9.98 -8.66 6.05
CA ALA A 79 9.49 -9.35 7.24
C ALA A 79 9.96 -8.67 8.54
N ILE A 80 11.26 -8.38 8.66
CA ILE A 80 11.81 -7.67 9.82
C ILE A 80 11.14 -6.29 10.00
N PHE A 81 11.02 -5.53 8.91
CA PHE A 81 10.37 -4.22 8.93
C PHE A 81 8.90 -4.32 9.39
N LEU A 82 8.13 -5.28 8.86
CA LEU A 82 6.74 -5.53 9.22
C LEU A 82 6.59 -5.97 10.67
N PHE A 83 7.47 -6.84 11.18
CA PHE A 83 7.44 -7.24 12.59
C PHE A 83 7.71 -6.07 13.53
N VAL A 84 8.73 -5.25 13.21
CA VAL A 84 9.06 -4.05 13.99
C VAL A 84 7.92 -3.03 13.94
N TYR A 85 7.32 -2.81 12.77
CA TYR A 85 6.19 -1.89 12.63
C TYR A 85 4.95 -2.42 13.37
N GLY A 86 4.64 -3.71 13.24
CA GLY A 86 3.52 -4.36 13.93
C GLY A 86 3.68 -4.30 15.45
N ALA A 87 4.89 -4.54 15.97
CA ALA A 87 5.21 -4.41 17.40
C ALA A 87 5.00 -2.97 17.89
N ARG A 88 5.39 -1.96 17.09
CA ARG A 88 5.10 -0.55 17.38
C ARG A 88 3.60 -0.26 17.40
N SER A 89 2.83 -0.87 16.50
CA SER A 89 1.38 -0.72 16.44
C SER A 89 0.69 -1.35 17.66
N PHE A 90 1.09 -2.56 18.05
CA PHE A 90 0.60 -3.18 19.29
C PHE A 90 0.97 -2.36 20.52
N TYR A 91 2.21 -1.88 20.61
CA TYR A 91 2.63 -1.01 21.70
C TYR A 91 1.77 0.25 21.79
N ALA A 92 1.44 0.87 20.66
CA ALA A 92 0.50 2.00 20.63
C ALA A 92 -0.89 1.60 21.15
N ALA A 93 -1.44 0.47 20.68
CA ALA A 93 -2.75 -0.01 21.12
C ALA A 93 -2.85 -0.24 22.64
N PHE A 94 -1.79 -0.77 23.27
CA PHE A 94 -1.76 -1.07 24.70
C PHE A 94 -1.34 0.12 25.58
N LYS A 95 -0.45 1.00 25.10
CA LYS A 95 0.04 2.15 25.88
C LYS A 95 -0.93 3.34 25.87
N THR A 96 -1.91 3.38 24.97
CA THR A 96 -2.87 4.49 24.91
C THR A 96 -3.74 4.58 26.17
N THR A 97 -3.22 5.23 27.21
CA THR A 97 -3.98 5.88 28.27
C THR A 97 -4.10 7.33 27.83
N HIS A 98 -4.91 7.61 26.81
CA HIS A 98 -5.13 8.99 26.38
C HIS A 98 -6.03 9.69 27.40
N SER A 99 -5.40 10.33 28.39
CA SER A 99 -5.82 11.70 28.70
C SER A 99 -5.62 12.50 27.41
N ILE A 100 -6.63 13.29 27.06
CA ILE A 100 -6.62 14.25 25.97
C ILE A 100 -5.72 15.41 26.40
N GLN A 101 -4.42 15.15 26.53
CA GLN A 101 -3.42 16.19 26.38
C GLN A 101 -2.84 15.98 25.00
N LEU A 102 -3.28 16.87 24.12
CA LEU A 102 -2.68 17.15 22.83
C LEU A 102 -1.19 17.35 23.03
N ASP A 103 -0.42 16.28 22.91
CA ASP A 103 1.02 16.34 22.79
C ASP A 103 1.30 16.92 21.39
N GLN A 104 1.20 18.24 21.28
CA GLN A 104 1.33 19.02 20.05
C GLN A 104 2.70 18.83 19.36
N ASN A 105 3.64 18.15 20.01
CA ASN A 105 5.03 17.99 19.58
C ASN A 105 5.39 16.67 18.90
N HIS A 106 4.48 15.71 18.76
CA HIS A 106 4.76 14.44 18.04
C HIS A 106 4.12 14.40 16.64
N HIS A 107 4.21 15.49 15.88
CA HIS A 107 3.97 15.45 14.45
C HIS A 107 5.03 14.56 13.80
N GLN A 108 4.62 13.41 13.24
CA GLN A 108 5.53 12.63 12.40
C GLN A 108 6.01 13.52 11.26
N THR A 109 7.31 13.51 10.95
CA THR A 109 7.80 14.30 9.83
C THR A 109 7.32 13.71 8.51
N LEU A 110 7.06 14.56 7.50
CA LEU A 110 6.69 14.14 6.15
C LEU A 110 7.61 13.02 5.65
N THR A 111 8.92 13.19 5.82
CA THR A 111 9.94 12.22 5.42
C THR A 111 9.72 10.84 6.04
N LYS A 112 9.36 10.76 7.33
CA LYS A 112 9.09 9.47 7.98
C LYS A 112 7.87 8.79 7.39
N VAL A 113 6.81 9.56 7.10
CA VAL A 113 5.57 9.01 6.50
C VAL A 113 5.84 8.49 5.09
N LEU A 114 6.55 9.28 4.26
CA LEU A 114 6.89 8.88 2.90
C LEU A 114 7.86 7.69 2.87
N LEU A 115 8.89 7.66 3.71
CA LEU A 115 9.79 6.51 3.80
C LEU A 115 9.07 5.25 4.28
N THR A 116 8.14 5.38 5.21
CA THR A 116 7.33 4.23 5.66
C THR A 116 6.43 3.73 4.52
N GLY A 117 5.81 4.64 3.76
CA GLY A 117 5.01 4.30 2.59
C GLY A 117 5.83 3.59 1.51
N LEU A 118 6.99 4.15 1.16
CA LEU A 118 7.95 3.52 0.23
C LEU A 118 8.43 2.17 0.73
N ALA A 119 8.71 2.02 2.03
CA ALA A 119 9.11 0.74 2.60
C ALA A 119 7.98 -0.30 2.47
N PHE A 120 6.73 0.07 2.74
CA PHE A 120 5.60 -0.87 2.55
C PHE A 120 5.40 -1.30 1.10
N THR A 121 5.70 -0.43 0.13
CA THR A 121 5.59 -0.79 -1.28
C THR A 121 6.81 -1.60 -1.72
N TRP A 122 8.02 -1.07 -1.58
CA TRP A 122 9.23 -1.62 -2.20
C TRP A 122 9.92 -2.74 -1.40
N LEU A 123 9.72 -2.84 -0.08
CA LEU A 123 10.23 -3.99 0.69
C LEU A 123 9.24 -5.16 0.72
N ASN A 124 8.07 -5.03 0.10
CA ASN A 124 7.06 -6.08 0.08
C ASN A 124 7.25 -6.95 -1.17
N PRO A 125 7.79 -8.18 -1.06
CA PRO A 125 7.98 -9.02 -2.24
C PRO A 125 6.66 -9.41 -2.92
N HIS A 126 5.53 -9.41 -2.20
CA HIS A 126 4.21 -9.65 -2.81
C HIS A 126 3.85 -8.57 -3.84
N VAL A 127 4.29 -7.32 -3.66
CA VAL A 127 3.96 -6.27 -4.62
C VAL A 127 4.48 -6.63 -6.00
N TYR A 128 5.65 -7.27 -6.10
CA TYR A 128 6.26 -7.63 -7.38
C TYR A 128 5.50 -8.76 -8.06
N LEU A 129 5.01 -9.73 -7.28
CA LEU A 129 4.17 -10.80 -7.80
C LEU A 129 2.84 -10.24 -8.30
N ASP A 130 2.20 -9.38 -7.51
CA ASP A 130 0.87 -8.85 -7.81
C ASP A 130 0.88 -7.83 -8.96
N THR A 131 1.89 -6.95 -9.00
CA THR A 131 1.92 -5.81 -9.95
C THR A 131 2.82 -6.02 -11.15
N ILE A 132 3.96 -6.70 -11.02
CA ILE A 132 4.86 -6.91 -12.15
C ILE A 132 4.54 -8.22 -12.86
N VAL A 133 4.39 -9.31 -12.12
CA VAL A 133 4.15 -10.64 -12.70
C VAL A 133 2.69 -10.81 -13.12
N LEU A 134 1.74 -10.60 -12.20
CA LEU A 134 0.32 -10.86 -12.46
C LEU A 134 -0.29 -9.82 -13.41
N ILE A 135 -0.20 -8.51 -13.13
CA ILE A 135 -0.69 -7.48 -14.07
C ILE A 135 0.07 -7.55 -15.41
N GLY A 136 1.39 -7.79 -15.39
CA GLY A 136 2.19 -7.94 -16.61
C GLY A 136 1.74 -9.12 -17.48
N SER A 137 1.51 -10.30 -16.89
CA SER A 137 1.00 -11.48 -17.60
C SER A 137 -0.44 -11.31 -18.10
N LEU A 138 -1.30 -10.61 -17.36
CA LEU A 138 -2.63 -10.27 -17.86
C LEU A 138 -2.57 -9.28 -19.02
N ALA A 139 -1.60 -8.36 -19.02
CA ALA A 139 -1.40 -7.43 -20.12
C ALA A 139 -1.03 -8.12 -21.44
N THR A 140 -0.37 -9.29 -21.41
CA THR A 140 0.00 -10.01 -22.65
C THR A 140 -1.21 -10.58 -23.40
N GLN A 141 -2.37 -10.67 -22.76
CA GLN A 141 -3.62 -11.11 -23.40
C GLN A 141 -4.23 -10.03 -24.31
N PHE A 142 -3.69 -8.81 -24.28
CA PHE A 142 -4.21 -7.67 -25.04
C PHE A 142 -3.16 -7.16 -26.02
N GLU A 143 -3.58 -6.86 -27.26
CA GLU A 143 -2.72 -6.19 -28.25
C GLU A 143 -2.40 -4.75 -27.80
N ASP A 144 -3.39 -4.02 -27.28
CA ASP A 144 -3.24 -2.66 -26.77
C ASP A 144 -2.84 -2.61 -25.29
N LYS A 145 -1.63 -3.07 -25.00
CA LYS A 145 -1.05 -3.10 -23.65
C LYS A 145 -1.00 -1.72 -22.98
N MET A 146 -0.83 -0.66 -23.76
CA MET A 146 -0.75 0.70 -23.24
C MET A 146 -2.08 1.14 -22.62
N SER A 147 -3.20 0.88 -23.29
CA SER A 147 -4.53 1.18 -22.72
C SER A 147 -4.80 0.38 -21.45
N PHE A 148 -4.40 -0.89 -21.41
CA PHE A 148 -4.52 -1.73 -20.22
C PHE A 148 -3.71 -1.16 -19.04
N ALA A 149 -2.46 -0.77 -19.28
CA ALA A 149 -1.59 -0.15 -18.28
C ALA A 149 -2.18 1.16 -17.75
N LEU A 150 -2.62 2.05 -18.65
CA LEU A 150 -3.23 3.33 -18.29
C LEU A 150 -4.50 3.12 -17.45
N GLY A 151 -5.34 2.14 -17.80
CA GLY A 151 -6.52 1.78 -17.00
C GLY A 151 -6.15 1.37 -15.59
N SER A 152 -5.16 0.49 -15.45
CA SER A 152 -4.66 0.00 -14.16
C SER A 152 -4.03 1.12 -13.31
N ILE A 153 -3.28 2.01 -13.95
CA ILE A 153 -2.69 3.20 -13.30
C ILE A 153 -3.79 4.11 -12.79
N VAL A 154 -4.75 4.49 -13.65
CA VAL A 154 -5.86 5.37 -13.24
C VAL A 154 -6.64 4.76 -12.08
N ALA A 155 -6.85 3.44 -12.08
CA ALA A 155 -7.46 2.74 -10.94
C ALA A 155 -6.67 2.93 -9.63
N SER A 156 -5.34 2.76 -9.65
CA SER A 156 -4.47 2.98 -8.48
C SER A 156 -4.57 4.42 -7.95
N TRP A 157 -4.49 5.40 -8.83
CA TRP A 157 -4.60 6.81 -8.46
C TRP A 157 -5.97 7.12 -7.86
N MET A 158 -7.05 6.70 -8.52
CA MET A 158 -8.39 6.91 -7.98
C MET A 158 -8.55 6.23 -6.62
N PHE A 159 -8.10 4.99 -6.49
CA PHE A 159 -8.21 4.24 -5.23
C PHE A 159 -7.48 4.91 -4.08
N PHE A 160 -6.19 5.24 -4.22
CA PHE A 160 -5.42 5.82 -3.12
C PHE A 160 -5.95 7.19 -2.69
N PHE A 161 -6.31 8.05 -3.64
CA PHE A 161 -6.90 9.35 -3.31
C PHE A 161 -8.30 9.19 -2.69
N SER A 162 -9.13 8.28 -3.19
CA SER A 162 -10.43 7.96 -2.60
C SER A 162 -10.29 7.40 -1.18
N LEU A 163 -9.36 6.49 -0.93
CA LEU A 163 -9.11 5.93 0.40
C LEU A 163 -8.55 7.00 1.36
N GLY A 164 -7.53 7.72 0.92
CA GLY A 164 -6.85 8.75 1.72
C GLY A 164 -7.77 9.88 2.13
N TYR A 165 -8.50 10.48 1.18
CA TYR A 165 -9.43 11.58 1.49
C TYR A 165 -10.77 11.07 2.03
N GLY A 166 -11.25 9.92 1.56
CA GLY A 166 -12.49 9.28 2.02
C GLY A 166 -12.41 8.80 3.47
N SER A 167 -11.21 8.51 3.98
CA SER A 167 -10.99 8.24 5.41
C SER A 167 -11.53 9.34 6.34
N LYS A 168 -11.65 10.59 5.85
CA LYS A 168 -12.23 11.71 6.61
C LYS A 168 -13.64 11.40 7.09
N PHE A 169 -14.43 10.63 6.33
CA PHE A 169 -15.79 10.23 6.71
C PHE A 169 -15.83 9.30 7.92
N LEU A 170 -14.73 8.59 8.21
CA LEU A 170 -14.62 7.69 9.35
C LEU A 170 -14.18 8.41 10.63
N LYS A 171 -13.70 9.67 10.55
CA LYS A 171 -13.25 10.45 11.72
C LYS A 171 -14.23 10.48 12.90
N PRO A 172 -15.56 10.57 12.73
CA PRO A 172 -16.50 10.57 13.86
C PRO A 172 -16.36 9.33 14.75
N LEU A 173 -16.04 8.16 14.17
CA LEU A 173 -15.81 6.93 14.94
C LEU A 173 -14.53 7.01 15.80
N PHE A 174 -13.53 7.77 15.33
CA PHE A 174 -12.24 7.96 15.98
C PHE A 174 -12.21 9.08 17.03
N THR A 175 -13.37 9.66 17.35
CA THR A 175 -13.56 10.47 18.57
C THR A 175 -13.46 9.61 19.83
N ASN A 176 -13.81 8.31 19.73
CA ASN A 176 -13.65 7.35 20.81
C ASN A 176 -12.20 6.82 20.84
N PRO A 177 -11.45 6.97 21.95
CA PRO A 177 -10.08 6.48 22.05
C PRO A 177 -9.98 4.94 21.90
N LYS A 178 -11.06 4.19 22.16
CA LYS A 178 -11.09 2.74 21.89
C LYS A 178 -10.96 2.42 20.40
N ALA A 179 -11.50 3.25 19.52
CA ALA A 179 -11.42 3.03 18.07
C ALA A 179 -9.96 3.11 17.58
N TRP A 180 -9.16 4.02 18.13
CA TRP A 180 -7.72 4.09 17.86
C TRP A 180 -6.98 2.83 18.30
N LYS A 181 -7.28 2.32 19.51
CA LYS A 181 -6.68 1.07 20.00
C LYS A 181 -7.01 -0.12 19.11
N VAL A 182 -8.28 -0.24 18.70
CA VAL A 182 -8.73 -1.32 17.82
C VAL A 182 -8.05 -1.22 16.45
N LEU A 183 -7.97 -0.02 15.87
CA LEU A 183 -7.26 0.18 14.61
C LEU A 183 -5.79 -0.20 14.73
N ASP A 184 -5.08 0.30 15.75
CA ASP A 184 -3.66 0.00 15.94
C ASP A 184 -3.40 -1.49 16.21
N PHE A 185 -4.32 -2.17 16.91
CA PHE A 185 -4.28 -3.61 17.11
C PHE A 185 -4.48 -4.37 15.78
N ILE A 186 -5.50 -4.01 15.00
CA ILE A 186 -5.76 -4.61 13.68
C ILE A 186 -4.56 -4.42 12.75
N ILE A 187 -3.99 -3.21 12.70
CA ILE A 187 -2.78 -2.93 11.90
C ILE A 187 -1.62 -3.82 12.35
N GLY A 188 -1.42 -3.99 13.67
CA GLY A 188 -0.41 -4.91 14.22
C GLY A 188 -0.61 -6.35 13.74
N CYS A 189 -1.85 -6.85 13.82
CA CYS A 189 -2.22 -8.18 13.35
C CYS A 189 -1.98 -8.34 11.85
N ILE A 190 -2.38 -7.36 11.03
CA ILE A 190 -2.14 -7.37 9.58
C ILE A 190 -0.65 -7.41 9.29
N MET A 191 0.17 -6.56 9.95
CA MET A 191 1.61 -6.52 9.69
C MET A 191 2.30 -7.84 10.04
N TRP A 192 1.98 -8.44 11.19
CA TRP A 192 2.57 -9.72 11.58
C TRP A 192 2.04 -10.87 10.73
N GLY A 193 0.77 -10.83 10.33
CA GLY A 193 0.18 -11.79 9.38
C GLY A 193 0.89 -11.75 8.02
N ILE A 194 1.11 -10.56 7.46
CA ILE A 194 1.88 -10.42 6.22
C ILE A 194 3.35 -10.83 6.46
N GLY A 195 3.98 -10.36 7.53
CA GLY A 195 5.38 -10.68 7.84
C GLY A 195 5.64 -12.18 8.05
N THR A 196 4.68 -12.93 8.59
CA THR A 196 4.75 -14.40 8.68
C THR A 196 4.48 -15.07 7.35
N SER A 197 3.50 -14.61 6.58
CA SER A 197 3.25 -15.08 5.21
C SER A 197 4.43 -14.85 4.27
N LEU A 198 5.29 -13.87 4.57
CA LEU A 198 6.53 -13.68 3.84
C LEU A 198 7.56 -14.76 4.15
N LEU A 199 7.58 -15.37 5.33
CA LEU A 199 8.63 -16.32 5.73
C LEU A 199 8.24 -17.80 5.56
N LEU A 200 6.95 -18.07 5.34
CA LEU A 200 6.38 -19.40 5.09
C LEU A 200 6.24 -19.65 3.60
#